data_AF-K2KVQ0-F1
#
_entry.id   AF-K2KVQ0-F1
#
_cell.length_a   1.000
_cell.length_b   1.000
_cell.length_c   1.000
_cell.angle_alpha   90.00
_cell.angle_beta   90.00
_cell.angle_gamma   90.00
#
_symmetry.space_group_name_H-M   'P 1'
#
loop_
_entity.id
_entity.type
_entity.pdbx_description
1 polymer ?
#
loop_
_entity_poly.entity_id
_entity_poly.type
_entity_poly.pdbx_seq_one_letter_code
_entity_poly.pdbx_strand_id
1 'polypeptide(L)'
;MGNPPFGHRGVMALEFINHARSCDFVCFILSMFFESQGKGSIKYRVKGLNLLYRERLEKNAFIDFKNKEVDVHCVFQIWSKKYQNKKSEFSWYKNRHKEPFGEYIKVFTVSLAKNRECGKEWIFNQKASFYISSTFYKSTQIVENLEEVKYKSGIAVVFTSTNKVLNTKLKKLFKEIDWTKYASLATNSCYHLGKSHIFQVLYDHLDSLKDN
;
A
#
# COMPACT_ATOMS: atom_id res chain seq x y z
N MET A 1 -4.90 24.94 9.46
CA MET A 1 -5.87 23.87 9.13
C MET A 1 -6.57 24.24 7.82
N GLY A 2 -7.01 23.29 7.00
CA GLY A 2 -7.71 23.61 5.75
C GLY A 2 -8.06 22.40 4.87
N ASN A 3 -8.72 22.66 3.76
CA ASN A 3 -9.03 21.69 2.70
C ASN A 3 -8.46 22.23 1.38
N PRO A 4 -7.15 22.05 1.11
CA PRO A 4 -6.54 22.59 -0.10
C PRO A 4 -7.12 21.91 -1.34
N PRO A 5 -7.20 22.62 -2.48
CA PRO A 5 -7.57 21.99 -3.74
C PRO A 5 -6.61 20.83 -4.05
N PHE A 6 -7.17 19.65 -4.37
CA PHE A 6 -6.37 18.43 -4.50
C PHE A 6 -5.44 18.48 -5.72
N GLY A 7 -5.92 19.02 -6.84
CA GLY A 7 -5.21 19.02 -8.12
C GLY A 7 -5.01 17.62 -8.70
N HIS A 8 -4.35 17.54 -9.87
CA HIS A 8 -4.11 16.27 -10.54
C HIS A 8 -3.25 15.35 -9.67
N ARG A 9 -3.77 14.18 -9.31
CA ARG A 9 -3.09 13.17 -8.47
C ARG A 9 -2.57 13.71 -7.12
N GLY A 10 -3.19 14.76 -6.58
CA GLY A 10 -2.81 15.35 -5.29
C GLY A 10 -1.66 16.37 -5.34
N VAL A 11 -1.15 16.71 -6.54
CA VAL A 11 0.04 17.57 -6.70
C VAL A 11 -0.15 18.96 -6.10
N MET A 12 -1.32 19.56 -6.30
CA MET A 12 -1.60 20.90 -5.77
C MET A 12 -1.67 20.87 -4.25
N ALA A 13 -2.37 19.89 -3.65
CA ALA A 13 -2.39 19.75 -2.19
C ALA A 13 -0.99 19.49 -1.60
N LEU A 14 -0.11 18.77 -2.31
CA LEU A 14 1.29 18.59 -1.89
C LEU A 14 2.05 19.94 -1.84
N GLU A 15 1.83 20.81 -2.82
CA GLU A 15 2.43 22.15 -2.85
C GLU A 15 1.97 22.98 -1.65
N PHE A 16 0.68 22.94 -1.31
CA PHE A 16 0.16 23.60 -0.10
C PHE A 16 0.79 23.06 1.19
N ILE A 17 0.91 21.74 1.34
CA ILE A 17 1.58 21.14 2.52
C ILE A 17 3.03 21.61 2.62
N ASN A 18 3.75 21.55 1.50
CA ASN A 18 5.16 21.94 1.47
C ASN A 18 5.37 23.44 1.66
N HIS A 19 4.45 24.27 1.20
CA HIS A 19 4.44 25.71 1.47
C HIS A 19 4.24 25.98 2.97
N ALA A 20 3.34 25.24 3.62
CA ALA A 20 3.05 25.35 5.04
C ALA A 20 4.09 24.69 5.98
N ARG A 21 5.22 24.18 5.46
CA ARG A 21 6.24 23.45 6.26
C ARG A 21 6.92 24.25 7.36
N SER A 22 6.78 25.57 7.36
CA SER A 22 7.29 26.45 8.41
C SER A 22 6.48 26.34 9.70
N CYS A 23 5.21 25.95 9.62
CA CYS A 23 4.30 25.78 10.74
C CYS A 23 4.69 24.60 11.65
N ASP A 24 4.34 24.67 12.94
CA ASP A 24 4.53 23.55 13.87
C ASP A 24 3.67 22.34 13.49
N PHE A 25 2.44 22.60 13.02
CA PHE A 25 1.48 21.61 12.55
C PHE A 25 0.80 22.04 11.24
N VAL A 26 0.56 21.07 10.37
CA VAL A 26 -0.25 21.21 9.15
C VAL A 26 -1.35 20.16 9.19
N CYS A 27 -2.60 20.61 9.33
CA CYS A 27 -3.78 19.75 9.44
C CYS A 27 -4.66 19.95 8.21
N PHE A 28 -4.72 18.98 7.30
CA PHE A 28 -5.47 19.09 6.04
C PHE A 28 -6.38 17.91 5.77
N ILE A 29 -7.51 18.21 5.14
CA ILE A 29 -8.29 17.23 4.38
C ILE A 29 -7.63 17.06 3.01
N LEU A 30 -7.31 15.82 2.65
CA LEU A 30 -6.54 15.48 1.46
C LEU A 30 -7.20 14.33 0.70
N SER A 31 -6.97 14.26 -0.60
CA SER A 31 -7.39 13.09 -1.40
C SER A 31 -6.73 11.78 -0.92
N MET A 32 -7.35 10.64 -1.22
CA MET A 32 -6.81 9.30 -0.90
C MET A 32 -5.43 8.99 -1.51
N PHE A 33 -4.90 9.81 -2.42
CA PHE A 33 -3.51 9.66 -2.89
C PHE A 33 -2.49 9.77 -1.74
N PHE A 34 -2.80 10.53 -0.68
CA PHE A 34 -1.95 10.66 0.50
C PHE A 34 -2.01 9.43 1.43
N GLU A 35 -2.93 8.50 1.20
CA GLU A 35 -2.99 7.21 1.90
C GLU A 35 -2.15 6.12 1.22
N SER A 36 -1.88 6.23 -0.08
CA SER A 36 -1.15 5.20 -0.83
C SER A 36 0.24 4.90 -0.24
N GLN A 37 0.62 3.62 -0.17
CA GLN A 37 1.97 3.18 0.24
C GLN A 37 2.86 2.74 -0.94
N GLY A 38 2.41 2.97 -2.17
CA GLY A 38 3.17 2.59 -3.36
C GLY A 38 4.48 3.37 -3.49
N LYS A 39 5.44 2.81 -4.24
CA LYS A 39 6.76 3.43 -4.54
C LYS A 39 6.64 4.90 -4.98
N GLY A 40 5.61 5.23 -5.76
CA GLY A 40 5.36 6.56 -6.30
C GLY A 40 4.46 7.46 -5.46
N SER A 41 4.04 7.02 -4.26
CA SER A 41 3.07 7.74 -3.43
C SER A 41 3.46 9.19 -3.21
N ILE A 42 2.47 10.07 -3.34
CA ILE A 42 2.67 11.51 -3.20
C ILE A 42 2.99 11.91 -1.76
N LYS A 43 2.51 11.13 -0.77
CA LYS A 43 2.78 11.38 0.65
C LYS A 43 4.28 11.43 0.94
N TYR A 44 5.07 10.58 0.27
CA TYR A 44 6.51 10.51 0.50
C TYR A 44 7.28 11.71 -0.08
N ARG A 45 6.59 12.62 -0.79
CA ARG A 45 7.15 13.85 -1.34
C ARG A 45 6.94 15.06 -0.44
N VAL A 46 6.26 14.89 0.70
CA VAL A 46 6.13 15.91 1.75
C VAL A 46 7.51 16.17 2.37
N LYS A 47 7.90 17.44 2.49
CA LYS A 47 9.24 17.86 2.88
C LYS A 47 9.25 18.45 4.29
N GLY A 48 10.15 17.93 5.14
CA GLY A 48 10.44 18.53 6.45
C GLY A 48 9.32 18.41 7.48
N LEU A 49 8.34 17.54 7.23
CA LEU A 49 7.23 17.26 8.14
C LEU A 49 7.05 15.75 8.31
N ASN A 50 6.56 15.36 9.48
CA ASN A 50 6.28 13.97 9.84
C ASN A 50 4.78 13.77 9.97
N LEU A 51 4.24 12.71 9.36
CA LEU A 51 2.84 12.33 9.52
C LEU A 51 2.62 11.82 10.95
N LEU A 52 1.78 12.52 11.72
CA LEU A 52 1.43 12.13 13.09
C LEU A 52 0.13 11.34 13.16
N TYR A 53 -0.87 11.81 12.42
CA TYR A 53 -2.23 11.30 12.49
C TYR A 53 -2.84 11.24 11.10
N ARG A 54 -3.72 10.25 10.93
CA ARG A 54 -4.56 10.10 9.75
C ARG A 54 -5.90 9.49 10.13
N GLU A 55 -6.94 9.93 9.46
CA GLU A 55 -8.29 9.41 9.59
C GLU A 55 -8.99 9.51 8.25
N ARG A 56 -9.62 8.42 7.81
CA ARG A 56 -10.47 8.48 6.61
C ARG A 56 -11.76 9.18 6.99
N LEU A 57 -12.16 10.13 6.17
CA LEU A 57 -13.44 10.81 6.39
C LEU A 57 -14.59 9.83 6.19
N GLU A 58 -15.67 10.07 6.93
CA GLU A 58 -16.93 9.36 6.78
C GLU A 58 -17.51 9.55 5.38
N LYS A 59 -18.42 8.66 4.99
CA LYS A 59 -19.17 8.82 3.73
C LYS A 59 -20.00 10.10 3.79
N ASN A 60 -20.20 10.71 2.63
CA ASN A 60 -21.02 11.93 2.49
C ASN A 60 -20.52 13.12 3.34
N ALA A 61 -19.23 13.18 3.68
CA ALA A 61 -18.64 14.26 4.47
C ALA A 61 -18.60 15.65 3.77
N PHE A 62 -19.09 15.75 2.53
CA PHE A 62 -19.09 16.98 1.74
C PHE A 62 -20.48 17.30 1.20
N ILE A 63 -20.76 18.59 1.08
CA ILE A 63 -21.92 19.13 0.37
C ILE A 63 -21.46 19.83 -0.91
N ASP A 64 -22.20 19.66 -2.00
CA ASP A 64 -21.96 20.40 -3.24
C ASP A 64 -22.61 21.80 -3.21
N PHE A 65 -22.42 22.55 -4.30
CA PHE A 65 -22.99 23.89 -4.49
C PHE A 65 -24.53 23.90 -4.57
N LYS A 66 -25.18 22.74 -4.67
CA LYS A 66 -26.64 22.57 -4.64
C LYS A 66 -27.12 22.04 -3.29
N ASN A 67 -26.27 22.07 -2.26
CA ASN A 67 -26.55 21.58 -0.92
C ASN A 67 -26.88 20.08 -0.86
N LYS A 68 -26.34 19.29 -1.80
CA LYS A 68 -26.48 17.84 -1.82
C LYS A 68 -25.23 17.17 -1.25
N GLU A 69 -25.43 16.14 -0.45
CA GLU A 69 -24.35 15.26 0.02
C GLU A 69 -23.61 14.59 -1.15
N VAL A 70 -22.28 14.61 -1.09
CA VAL A 70 -21.39 13.96 -2.07
C VAL A 70 -20.37 13.10 -1.35
N ASP A 71 -20.25 11.85 -1.81
CA ASP A 71 -19.24 10.90 -1.32
C ASP A 71 -17.89 11.14 -2.01
N VAL A 72 -17.08 12.05 -1.44
CA VAL A 72 -15.71 12.28 -1.87
C VAL A 72 -14.75 11.64 -0.88
N HIS A 73 -14.16 10.51 -1.25
CA HIS A 73 -13.24 9.80 -0.38
C HIS A 73 -11.96 10.62 -0.12
N CYS A 74 -11.80 11.02 1.14
CA CYS A 74 -10.69 11.82 1.60
C CYS A 74 -10.11 11.28 2.91
N VAL A 75 -8.94 11.79 3.26
CA VAL A 75 -8.24 11.52 4.51
C VAL A 75 -7.94 12.86 5.19
N PHE A 76 -8.25 12.97 6.47
CA PHE A 76 -7.73 14.03 7.32
C PHE A 76 -6.34 13.61 7.82
N GLN A 77 -5.34 14.48 7.68
CA GLN A 77 -3.98 14.22 8.13
C GLN A 77 -3.43 15.37 8.96
N ILE A 78 -2.69 15.02 10.01
CA ILE A 78 -1.90 15.95 10.82
C ILE A 78 -0.43 15.66 10.58
N TRP A 79 0.28 16.68 10.11
CA TRP A 79 1.72 16.67 9.90
C TRP A 79 2.39 17.60 10.90
N SER A 80 3.57 17.23 11.41
CA SER A 80 4.33 18.06 12.36
C SER A 80 5.78 18.23 11.95
N LYS A 81 6.30 19.42 12.19
CA LYS A 81 7.72 19.76 12.00
C LYS A 81 8.61 19.12 13.08
N LYS A 82 8.11 19.02 14.32
CA LYS A 82 8.90 18.61 15.50
C LYS A 82 8.61 17.20 15.97
N TYR A 83 7.34 16.82 16.01
CA TYR A 83 6.93 15.53 16.56
C TYR A 83 6.96 14.44 15.49
N GLN A 84 7.17 13.19 15.92
CA GLN A 84 7.17 11.99 15.07
C GLN A 84 6.32 10.90 15.70
N ASN A 85 5.70 10.08 14.86
CA ASN A 85 5.00 8.89 15.35
C ASN A 85 6.03 7.81 15.73
N LYS A 86 5.86 7.17 16.90
CA LYS A 86 6.72 6.07 17.36
C LYS A 86 6.54 4.81 16.51
N LYS A 87 5.36 4.61 15.91
CA LYS A 87 5.12 3.51 14.98
C LYS A 87 5.75 3.86 13.64
N SER A 88 6.72 3.05 13.21
CA SER A 88 7.32 3.14 11.89
C SER A 88 6.50 2.32 10.89
N GLU A 89 6.21 2.91 9.73
CA GLU A 89 5.62 2.22 8.59
C GLU A 89 6.74 1.89 7.57
N PHE A 90 6.63 0.76 6.88
CA PHE A 90 7.54 0.45 5.80
C PHE A 90 7.39 1.49 4.68
N SER A 91 8.48 2.18 4.37
CA SER A 91 8.52 3.12 3.25
C SER A 91 9.26 2.49 2.07
N TRP A 92 8.50 2.09 1.05
CA TRP A 92 9.11 1.64 -0.21
C TRP A 92 9.91 2.77 -0.87
N TYR A 93 9.47 4.01 -0.73
CA TYR A 93 10.18 5.16 -1.30
C TYR A 93 11.58 5.36 -0.72
N LYS A 94 11.75 5.14 0.60
CA LYS A 94 13.09 5.16 1.23
C LYS A 94 13.98 4.03 0.70
N ASN A 95 13.39 2.88 0.38
CA ASN A 95 14.09 1.71 -0.15
C ASN A 95 14.12 1.64 -1.69
N ARG A 96 13.78 2.72 -2.41
CA ARG A 96 13.51 2.68 -3.86
C ARG A 96 14.65 2.22 -4.78
N HIS A 97 15.89 2.25 -4.25
CA HIS A 97 17.13 1.93 -4.96
C HIS A 97 17.56 0.47 -4.81
N LYS A 98 16.89 -0.31 -3.95
CA LYS A 98 17.09 -1.75 -3.79
C LYS A 98 15.74 -2.44 -3.81
N GLU A 99 15.73 -3.74 -4.09
CA GLU A 99 14.51 -4.52 -3.88
C GLU A 99 14.30 -4.67 -2.36
N PRO A 100 13.17 -4.22 -1.80
CA PRO A 100 12.91 -4.40 -0.37
C PRO A 100 12.84 -5.88 -0.01
N PHE A 101 13.52 -6.26 1.08
CA PHE A 101 13.55 -7.65 1.55
C PHE A 101 14.07 -8.64 0.48
N GLY A 102 14.95 -8.18 -0.42
CA GLY A 102 15.44 -8.96 -1.55
C GLY A 102 16.17 -10.25 -1.17
N GLU A 103 16.67 -10.34 0.05
CA GLU A 103 17.26 -11.52 0.68
C GLU A 103 16.22 -12.59 1.08
N TYR A 104 14.95 -12.21 1.17
CA TYR A 104 13.83 -13.10 1.51
C TYR A 104 12.95 -13.37 0.30
N ILE A 105 12.50 -12.31 -0.38
CA ILE A 105 11.51 -12.40 -1.46
C ILE A 105 11.79 -11.41 -2.60
N LYS A 106 11.26 -11.73 -3.79
CA LYS A 106 10.98 -10.78 -4.86
C LYS A 106 9.49 -10.74 -5.13
N VAL A 107 8.96 -9.55 -5.40
CA VAL A 107 7.52 -9.36 -5.59
C VAL A 107 7.24 -8.80 -6.98
N PHE A 108 6.34 -9.43 -7.72
CA PHE A 108 6.00 -9.07 -9.09
C PHE A 108 4.50 -8.85 -9.23
N THR A 109 4.12 -7.90 -10.09
CA THR A 109 2.73 -7.81 -10.57
C THR A 109 2.61 -8.76 -11.74
N VAL A 110 1.58 -9.60 -11.73
CA VAL A 110 1.30 -10.59 -12.78
C VAL A 110 -0.12 -10.41 -13.26
N SER A 111 -0.32 -10.51 -14.57
CA SER A 111 -1.66 -10.41 -15.16
C SER A 111 -1.69 -11.08 -16.52
N LEU A 112 -2.78 -11.80 -16.79
CA LEU A 112 -3.15 -12.32 -18.11
C LEU A 112 -4.37 -11.59 -18.70
N ALA A 113 -4.76 -10.44 -18.12
CA ALA A 113 -5.83 -9.63 -18.68
C ALA A 113 -5.34 -8.99 -19.99
N LYS A 114 -6.13 -9.12 -21.07
CA LYS A 114 -5.77 -8.71 -22.45
C LYS A 114 -5.08 -7.33 -22.55
N ASN A 115 -5.51 -6.35 -21.76
CA ASN A 115 -5.01 -4.96 -21.84
C ASN A 115 -3.88 -4.64 -20.84
N ARG A 116 -3.43 -5.61 -20.04
CA ARG A 116 -2.47 -5.41 -18.93
C ARG A 116 -1.54 -6.60 -18.72
N GLU A 117 -1.31 -7.41 -19.74
CA GLU A 117 -0.48 -8.61 -19.61
C GLU A 117 0.92 -8.25 -19.10
N CYS A 118 1.32 -8.89 -18.00
CA CYS A 118 2.63 -8.66 -17.40
C CYS A 118 3.06 -9.84 -16.54
N GLY A 119 4.38 -9.95 -16.33
CA GLY A 119 4.97 -10.94 -15.44
C GLY A 119 4.87 -12.40 -15.93
N LYS A 120 4.65 -12.63 -17.23
CA LYS A 120 4.51 -13.97 -17.86
C LYS A 120 5.62 -14.96 -17.49
N GLU A 121 6.85 -14.46 -17.33
CA GLU A 121 7.99 -15.26 -16.86
C GLU A 121 7.69 -15.99 -15.55
N TRP A 122 7.08 -15.29 -14.60
CA TRP A 122 6.73 -15.82 -13.29
C TRP A 122 5.42 -16.60 -13.28
N ILE A 123 4.71 -16.66 -14.40
CA ILE A 123 3.45 -17.41 -14.57
C ILE A 123 3.74 -18.75 -15.23
N PHE A 124 4.44 -18.74 -16.37
CA PHE A 124 4.57 -19.90 -17.25
C PHE A 124 5.93 -20.58 -17.16
N ASN A 125 7.01 -19.83 -16.96
CA ASN A 125 8.38 -20.34 -17.09
C ASN A 125 8.97 -20.70 -15.73
N GLN A 126 9.36 -19.69 -14.94
CA GLN A 126 10.00 -19.90 -13.64
C GLN A 126 9.02 -20.34 -12.55
N LYS A 127 7.75 -19.94 -12.68
CA LYS A 127 6.69 -20.05 -11.67
C LYS A 127 7.03 -19.37 -10.34
N ALA A 128 6.08 -18.62 -9.79
CA ALA A 128 6.24 -18.00 -8.48
C ALA A 128 6.14 -19.04 -7.35
N SER A 129 6.65 -18.70 -6.16
CA SER A 129 6.49 -19.53 -4.97
C SER A 129 5.04 -19.58 -4.48
N PHE A 130 4.30 -18.49 -4.69
CA PHE A 130 2.84 -18.41 -4.59
C PHE A 130 2.32 -17.16 -5.31
N TYR A 131 1.01 -17.10 -5.47
CA TYR A 131 0.28 -15.96 -6.03
C TYR A 131 -0.82 -15.50 -5.06
N ILE A 132 -1.27 -14.25 -5.21
CA ILE A 132 -2.37 -13.69 -4.44
C ILE A 132 -3.14 -12.68 -5.28
N SER A 133 -4.47 -12.62 -5.08
CA SER A 133 -5.33 -11.66 -5.80
C SER A 133 -5.00 -10.22 -5.40
N SER A 134 -4.79 -9.35 -6.40
CA SER A 134 -4.61 -7.92 -6.15
C SER A 134 -5.91 -7.21 -5.77
N THR A 135 -7.06 -7.86 -5.96
CA THR A 135 -8.39 -7.31 -5.66
C THR A 135 -9.26 -8.36 -4.98
N PHE A 136 -9.94 -7.99 -3.89
CA PHE A 136 -10.84 -8.89 -3.14
C PHE A 136 -11.87 -8.10 -2.31
N TYR A 137 -12.97 -8.74 -1.87
CA TYR A 137 -14.04 -8.07 -1.11
C TYR A 137 -14.06 -8.43 0.39
N LYS A 138 -14.12 -9.74 0.71
CA LYS A 138 -14.20 -10.22 2.10
C LYS A 138 -12.84 -10.65 2.63
N SER A 139 -12.19 -11.55 1.90
CA SER A 139 -10.87 -12.07 2.23
C SER A 139 -10.16 -12.50 0.94
N THR A 140 -8.86 -12.74 1.05
CA THR A 140 -8.06 -13.39 0.01
C THR A 140 -7.04 -14.31 0.69
N GLN A 141 -6.49 -15.23 -0.09
CA GLN A 141 -5.53 -16.24 0.35
C GLN A 141 -4.46 -16.41 -0.72
N ILE A 142 -3.30 -16.90 -0.32
CA ILE A 142 -2.27 -17.30 -1.27
C ILE A 142 -2.70 -18.59 -1.98
N VAL A 143 -2.35 -18.70 -3.25
CA VAL A 143 -2.63 -19.86 -4.11
C VAL A 143 -1.37 -20.30 -4.84
N GLU A 144 -1.31 -21.56 -5.25
CA GLU A 144 -0.12 -22.12 -5.92
C GLU A 144 -0.10 -21.83 -7.41
N ASN A 145 -1.27 -21.60 -8.03
CA ASN A 145 -1.39 -21.35 -9.46
C ASN A 145 -2.13 -20.03 -9.73
N LEU A 146 -1.76 -19.35 -10.82
CA LEU A 146 -2.39 -18.08 -11.18
C LEU A 146 -3.84 -18.26 -11.63
N GLU A 147 -4.22 -19.43 -12.15
CA GLU A 147 -5.60 -19.72 -12.55
C GLU A 147 -6.60 -19.58 -11.39
N GLU A 148 -6.13 -19.80 -10.16
CA GLU A 148 -6.91 -19.65 -8.94
C GLU A 148 -7.03 -18.18 -8.50
N VAL A 149 -6.20 -17.28 -9.07
CA VAL A 149 -6.25 -15.85 -8.79
C VAL A 149 -7.39 -15.21 -9.56
N LYS A 150 -8.21 -14.42 -8.85
CA LYS A 150 -9.36 -13.73 -9.45
C LYS A 150 -8.92 -12.85 -10.61
N TYR A 151 -9.65 -12.92 -11.72
CA TYR A 151 -9.35 -12.19 -12.96
C TYR A 151 -7.99 -12.52 -13.60
N LYS A 152 -7.31 -13.60 -13.16
CA LYS A 152 -5.96 -13.97 -13.58
C LYS A 152 -4.98 -12.79 -13.47
N SER A 153 -5.16 -11.97 -12.42
CA SER A 153 -4.40 -10.74 -12.20
C SER A 153 -4.17 -10.53 -10.71
N GLY A 154 -2.90 -10.39 -10.33
CA GLY A 154 -2.52 -10.34 -8.94
C GLY A 154 -1.06 -10.06 -8.73
N ILE A 155 -0.54 -10.64 -7.65
CA ILE A 155 0.85 -10.53 -7.24
C ILE A 155 1.44 -11.93 -7.19
N ALA A 156 2.62 -12.06 -7.78
CA ALA A 156 3.49 -13.22 -7.66
C ALA A 156 4.58 -12.91 -6.63
N VAL A 157 4.82 -13.84 -5.72
CA VAL A 157 5.92 -13.76 -4.74
C VAL A 157 6.87 -14.92 -4.99
N VAL A 158 8.17 -14.59 -5.09
CA VAL A 158 9.24 -15.54 -5.34
C VAL A 158 10.18 -15.52 -4.13
N PHE A 159 10.39 -16.66 -3.49
CA PHE A 159 11.39 -16.78 -2.43
C PHE A 159 12.79 -16.71 -3.02
N THR A 160 13.65 -15.88 -2.44
CA THR A 160 15.05 -15.75 -2.86
C THR A 160 16.01 -16.52 -1.97
N SER A 161 15.59 -16.89 -0.76
CA SER A 161 16.40 -17.70 0.14
C SER A 161 16.45 -19.16 -0.29
N THR A 162 17.62 -19.78 -0.18
CA THR A 162 17.80 -21.24 -0.34
C THR A 162 17.39 -22.02 0.92
N ASN A 163 17.16 -21.33 2.05
CA ASN A 163 16.76 -21.95 3.31
C ASN A 163 15.30 -22.42 3.27
N LYS A 164 15.10 -23.73 3.16
CA LYS A 164 13.76 -24.36 3.10
C LYS A 164 12.92 -24.13 4.37
N VAL A 165 13.55 -24.07 5.54
CA VAL A 165 12.85 -23.83 6.81
C VAL A 165 12.29 -22.41 6.82
N LEU A 166 13.11 -21.43 6.44
CA LEU A 166 12.68 -20.03 6.31
C LEU A 166 11.56 -19.87 5.27
N ASN A 167 11.70 -20.50 4.11
CA ASN A 167 10.66 -20.45 3.06
C ASN A 167 9.34 -21.07 3.53
N THR A 168 9.40 -22.14 4.34
CA THR A 168 8.21 -22.73 4.97
C THR A 168 7.57 -21.76 5.95
N LYS A 169 8.37 -21.10 6.81
CA LYS A 169 7.88 -20.07 7.73
C LYS A 169 7.22 -18.90 6.97
N LEU A 170 7.85 -18.40 5.91
CA LEU A 170 7.32 -17.35 5.05
C LEU A 170 5.99 -17.75 4.41
N LYS A 171 5.91 -18.95 3.82
CA LYS A 171 4.66 -19.45 3.20
C LYS A 171 3.54 -19.59 4.22
N LYS A 172 3.85 -20.08 5.43
CA LYS A 172 2.89 -20.16 6.55
C LYS A 172 2.39 -18.78 6.96
N LEU A 173 3.29 -17.83 7.17
CA LEU A 173 2.96 -16.44 7.51
C LEU A 173 1.96 -15.84 6.51
N PHE A 174 2.27 -15.88 5.21
CA PHE A 174 1.40 -15.29 4.19
C PHE A 174 0.04 -15.98 4.04
N LYS A 175 -0.07 -17.26 4.43
CA LYS A 175 -1.32 -18.02 4.45
C LYS A 175 -2.22 -17.63 5.62
N GLU A 176 -1.63 -17.39 6.78
CA GLU A 176 -2.36 -17.13 8.03
C GLU A 176 -2.73 -15.65 8.22
N ILE A 177 -2.14 -14.75 7.44
CA ILE A 177 -2.40 -13.31 7.55
C ILE A 177 -3.82 -12.94 7.13
N ASP A 178 -4.42 -12.08 7.95
CA ASP A 178 -5.60 -11.33 7.60
C ASP A 178 -5.25 -10.15 6.69
N TRP A 179 -5.39 -10.38 5.38
CA TRP A 179 -5.07 -9.38 4.35
C TRP A 179 -5.96 -8.14 4.39
N THR A 180 -7.12 -8.17 5.06
CA THR A 180 -7.98 -6.97 5.20
C THR A 180 -7.30 -5.87 6.04
N LYS A 181 -6.40 -6.27 6.96
CA LYS A 181 -5.63 -5.35 7.81
C LYS A 181 -4.50 -4.65 7.05
N TYR A 182 -4.00 -5.26 5.97
CA TYR A 182 -2.87 -4.77 5.20
C TYR A 182 -3.29 -4.11 3.88
N ALA A 183 -4.35 -4.58 3.24
CA ALA A 183 -4.79 -4.06 1.95
C ALA A 183 -5.45 -2.68 2.05
N SER A 184 -5.42 -1.93 0.95
CA SER A 184 -6.08 -0.64 0.85
C SER A 184 -7.55 -0.82 0.45
N LEU A 185 -8.50 -0.45 1.31
CA LEU A 185 -9.92 -0.43 0.95
C LEU A 185 -10.22 0.72 -0.03
N ALA A 186 -10.80 0.38 -1.17
CA ALA A 186 -11.28 1.31 -2.17
C ALA A 186 -12.74 1.71 -1.94
N THR A 187 -13.15 2.71 -2.71
CA THR A 187 -14.45 3.38 -2.68
C THR A 187 -15.63 2.43 -2.92
N ASN A 188 -15.44 1.44 -3.79
CA ASN A 188 -16.41 0.39 -4.12
C ASN A 188 -16.38 -0.80 -3.14
N SER A 189 -15.89 -0.58 -1.91
CA SER A 189 -15.70 -1.60 -0.87
C SER A 189 -14.82 -2.78 -1.29
N CYS A 190 -13.99 -2.61 -2.32
CA CYS A 190 -13.02 -3.61 -2.76
C CYS A 190 -11.66 -3.31 -2.13
N TYR A 191 -11.01 -4.31 -1.57
CA TYR A 191 -9.62 -4.21 -1.12
C TYR A 191 -8.66 -4.33 -2.30
N HIS A 192 -7.62 -3.50 -2.27
CA HIS A 192 -6.52 -3.51 -3.20
C HIS A 192 -5.22 -3.91 -2.51
N LEU A 193 -4.62 -4.98 -3.04
CA LEU A 193 -3.32 -5.49 -2.63
C LEU A 193 -2.28 -5.13 -3.71
N GLY A 194 -1.09 -4.77 -3.24
CA GLY A 194 0.01 -4.24 -4.05
C GLY A 194 1.32 -4.68 -3.41
N LYS A 195 2.45 -4.48 -4.09
CA LYS A 195 3.75 -4.94 -3.56
C LYS A 195 4.09 -4.33 -2.19
N SER A 196 3.75 -3.05 -1.98
CA SER A 196 3.94 -2.37 -0.68
C SER A 196 3.25 -3.09 0.47
N HIS A 197 2.08 -3.69 0.24
CA HIS A 197 1.35 -4.42 1.28
C HIS A 197 2.06 -5.75 1.62
N ILE A 198 2.65 -6.43 0.64
CA ILE A 198 3.50 -7.61 0.88
C ILE A 198 4.73 -7.24 1.70
N PHE A 199 5.38 -6.12 1.36
CA PHE A 199 6.54 -5.63 2.09
C PHE A 199 6.21 -5.17 3.51
N GLN A 200 5.05 -4.55 3.72
CA GLN A 200 4.59 -4.16 5.06
C GLN A 200 4.37 -5.38 5.95
N VAL A 201 3.76 -6.46 5.41
CA VAL A 201 3.65 -7.74 6.12
C VAL A 201 5.01 -8.25 6.57
N LEU A 202 6.00 -8.28 5.68
CA LEU A 202 7.34 -8.73 6.07
C LEU A 202 7.98 -7.83 7.11
N TYR A 203 7.81 -6.51 6.98
CA TYR A 203 8.34 -5.55 7.94
C TYR A 203 7.79 -5.81 9.35
N ASP A 204 6.48 -6.00 9.48
CA ASP A 204 5.80 -6.16 10.77
C ASP A 204 6.08 -7.53 11.43
N HIS A 205 6.49 -8.52 10.66
CA HIS A 205 6.72 -9.89 11.12
C HIS A 205 8.19 -10.35 11.01
N LEU A 206 9.11 -9.46 10.65
CA LEU A 206 10.49 -9.84 10.34
C LEU A 206 11.20 -10.51 11.51
N ASP A 207 10.98 -10.00 12.73
CA ASP A 207 11.64 -10.52 13.93
C ASP A 207 11.20 -11.97 14.22
N SER A 208 9.90 -12.26 14.06
CA SER A 208 9.35 -13.62 14.20
C SER A 208 9.90 -14.64 13.19
N LEU A 209 10.47 -14.16 12.08
CA LEU A 209 11.09 -15.00 11.06
C LEU A 209 12.57 -15.29 11.37
N LYS A 210 13.23 -14.42 12.15
CA LYS A 210 14.64 -14.52 12.53
C LYS A 210 14.86 -15.37 13.77
N ASP A 211 13.86 -15.50 14.63
CA ASP A 211 13.94 -16.37 15.80
C ASP A 211 13.94 -17.85 15.38
N ASN A 212 15.13 -18.46 15.50
CA ASN A 212 15.42 -19.89 15.63
C ASN A 212 16.83 -20.04 16.23
#